data_AF-A0A1I8JTL2-F1
#
_entry.id   AF-A0A1I8JTL2-F1
#
_cell.length_a   1.000
_cell.length_b   1.000
_cell.length_c   1.000
_cell.angle_alpha   90.00
_cell.angle_beta   90.00
_cell.angle_gamma   90.00
#
_symmetry.space_group_name_H-M   'P 1'
#
loop_
_entity.id
_entity.type
_entity.pdbx_description
1 polymer ?
#
loop_
_entity_poly.entity_id
_entity_poly.type
_entity_poly.pdbx_seq_one_letter_code
_entity_poly.pdbx_strand_id
1 'polypeptide(L)'
;MHAKPAFVLIALGVICLLQTTPTSASANHVQQLMKVFRSMVQNFDYTKKPSYLQRAKYGVQNQLRNPLVQKAGNLPKSAKLSDACLKQMVARVTDLEASFYASFSYNCHDHDQYSMECLEAAEPKYLDGLKTLADETAQCMREQQ
;
A
#
# COMPACT_ATOMS: atom_id res chain seq x y z
N MET A 1 18.34 -40.01 -32.51
CA MET A 1 18.58 -39.96 -31.05
C MET A 1 17.42 -39.23 -30.41
N HIS A 2 16.52 -39.97 -29.74
CA HIS A 2 15.38 -39.39 -29.02
C HIS A 2 15.89 -38.76 -27.72
N ALA A 3 16.01 -37.43 -27.70
CA ALA A 3 16.19 -36.72 -26.43
C ALA A 3 14.96 -37.01 -25.57
N LYS A 4 15.13 -37.79 -24.49
CA LYS A 4 14.06 -38.13 -23.55
C LYS A 4 13.48 -36.80 -23.01
N PRO A 5 12.15 -36.63 -22.93
CA PRO A 5 11.50 -35.38 -22.50
C PRO A 5 11.95 -34.90 -21.12
N ALA A 6 12.49 -35.79 -20.30
CA ALA A 6 13.15 -35.48 -19.03
C ALA A 6 14.32 -34.49 -19.18
N PHE A 7 15.15 -34.58 -20.22
CA PHE A 7 16.31 -33.69 -20.39
C PHE A 7 15.92 -32.26 -20.76
N VAL A 8 14.81 -32.08 -21.49
CA VAL A 8 14.29 -30.75 -21.83
C VAL A 8 13.71 -30.07 -20.59
N LEU A 9 13.00 -30.80 -19.73
CA LEU A 9 12.45 -30.26 -18.48
C LEU A 9 13.55 -29.93 -17.46
N ILE A 10 14.61 -30.73 -17.39
CA ILE A 10 15.78 -30.44 -16.53
C ILE A 10 16.49 -29.18 -17.04
N ALA A 11 16.70 -29.04 -18.35
CA ALA A 11 17.32 -27.84 -18.91
C ALA A 11 16.46 -26.58 -18.67
N LEU A 12 15.13 -26.67 -18.83
CA LEU A 12 14.22 -25.56 -18.53
C LEU A 12 14.24 -25.17 -17.04
N GLY A 13 14.25 -26.16 -16.15
CA GLY A 13 14.34 -25.95 -14.70
C GLY A 13 15.65 -25.28 -14.28
N VAL A 14 16.78 -25.68 -14.90
CA VAL A 14 18.10 -25.10 -14.64
C VAL A 14 18.20 -23.66 -15.16
N ILE A 15 17.60 -23.35 -16.32
CA ILE A 15 17.54 -21.98 -16.85
C ILE A 15 16.69 -21.07 -15.96
N CYS A 16 15.55 -21.55 -15.44
CA CYS A 16 14.74 -20.80 -14.46
C CYS A 16 15.53 -20.49 -13.17
N LEU A 17 16.34 -21.43 -12.67
CA LEU A 17 17.15 -21.23 -11.46
C LEU A 17 18.35 -20.29 -11.69
N LEU A 18 18.90 -20.24 -12.90
CA LEU A 18 20.00 -19.34 -13.25
C LEU A 18 19.55 -17.90 -13.53
N GLN A 19 18.28 -17.70 -13.90
CA GLN A 19 17.68 -16.36 -14.04
C GLN A 19 17.17 -15.77 -12.72
N THR A 20 17.00 -16.59 -11.68
CA THR A 20 16.82 -16.08 -10.32
C THR A 20 18.17 -15.72 -9.72
N THR A 21 18.85 -14.69 -10.25
CA THR A 21 19.70 -13.91 -9.35
C THR A 21 18.75 -13.42 -8.26
N PRO A 22 18.97 -13.77 -6.97
CA PRO A 22 18.18 -13.18 -5.92
C PRO A 22 18.48 -11.69 -5.99
N THR A 23 17.59 -10.93 -6.64
CA THR A 23 17.52 -9.51 -6.47
C THR A 23 17.23 -9.37 -5.00
N SER A 24 18.29 -9.14 -4.23
CA SER A 24 18.18 -8.83 -2.82
C SER A 24 17.74 -7.37 -2.65
N ALA A 25 16.75 -7.00 -3.47
CA ALA A 25 15.61 -6.19 -3.07
C ALA A 25 15.33 -6.49 -1.60
N SER A 26 15.70 -5.57 -0.73
CA SER A 26 15.86 -5.88 0.69
C SER A 26 14.50 -6.23 1.29
N ALA A 27 14.29 -7.53 1.53
CA ALA A 27 13.10 -8.05 2.21
C ALA A 27 12.86 -7.32 3.55
N ASN A 28 13.92 -6.77 4.16
CA ASN A 28 13.84 -6.00 5.39
C ASN A 28 13.06 -4.69 5.24
N HIS A 29 13.23 -3.95 4.13
CA HIS A 29 12.50 -2.69 3.90
C HIS A 29 11.01 -2.95 3.71
N VAL A 30 10.67 -3.97 2.91
CA VAL A 30 9.30 -4.41 2.72
C VAL A 30 8.70 -4.87 4.05
N GLN A 31 9.43 -5.65 4.84
CA GLN A 31 8.96 -6.10 6.16
C GLN A 31 8.73 -4.94 7.13
N GLN A 32 9.63 -3.96 7.20
CA GLN A 32 9.46 -2.77 8.03
C GLN A 32 8.20 -2.00 7.63
N LEU A 33 8.01 -1.77 6.34
CA LEU A 33 6.84 -1.08 5.82
C LEU A 33 5.54 -1.87 6.09
N MET A 34 5.56 -3.19 5.91
CA MET A 34 4.39 -4.04 6.21
C MET A 34 4.01 -4.04 7.69
N LYS A 35 4.97 -3.89 8.62
CA LYS A 35 4.67 -3.71 10.05
C LYS A 35 3.90 -2.40 10.28
N VAL A 36 4.30 -1.30 9.63
CA VAL A 36 3.60 -0.02 9.70
C VAL A 36 2.17 -0.16 9.18
N PHE A 37 1.98 -0.75 7.99
CA PHE A 37 0.64 -0.95 7.44
C PHE A 37 -0.24 -1.85 8.29
N ARG A 38 0.32 -2.89 8.92
CA ARG A 38 -0.44 -3.76 9.83
C ARG A 38 -0.93 -2.97 11.05
N SER A 39 -0.07 -2.17 11.66
CA SER A 39 -0.46 -1.31 12.80
C SER A 39 -1.53 -0.30 12.40
N MET A 40 -1.40 0.32 11.23
CA MET A 40 -2.39 1.27 10.73
C MET A 40 -3.76 0.63 10.48
N VAL A 41 -3.82 -0.58 9.89
CA VAL A 41 -5.08 -1.31 9.66
C VAL A 41 -5.75 -1.72 10.98
N GLN A 42 -4.97 -1.99 12.03
CA GLN A 42 -5.49 -2.29 13.36
C GLN A 42 -6.16 -1.07 14.03
N ASN A 43 -5.77 0.14 13.65
CA ASN A 43 -6.31 1.39 14.21
C ASN A 43 -7.59 1.88 13.51
N PHE A 44 -8.10 1.16 12.50
CA PHE A 44 -9.42 1.46 11.96
C PHE A 44 -10.50 1.21 13.01
N ASP A 45 -11.49 2.09 13.09
CA ASP A 45 -12.66 1.88 13.94
C ASP A 45 -13.65 0.92 13.27
N TYR A 46 -13.64 -0.34 13.72
CA TYR A 46 -14.48 -1.40 13.19
C TYR A 46 -15.97 -1.26 13.52
N THR A 47 -16.37 -0.27 14.34
CA THR A 47 -17.79 0.03 14.60
C THR A 47 -18.45 0.80 13.45
N LYS A 48 -17.66 1.40 12.56
CA LYS A 48 -18.13 2.11 11.37
C LYS A 48 -18.78 1.15 10.37
N LYS A 49 -19.62 1.69 9.48
CA LYS A 49 -20.36 0.88 8.49
C LYS A 49 -19.43 0.03 7.62
N PRO A 50 -19.80 -1.23 7.31
CA PRO A 50 -18.96 -2.14 6.55
C PRO A 50 -18.57 -1.62 5.15
N SER A 51 -19.50 -0.98 4.44
CA SER A 51 -19.24 -0.39 3.11
C SER A 51 -18.13 0.65 3.16
N TYR A 52 -18.19 1.56 4.13
CA TYR A 52 -17.14 2.55 4.40
C TYR A 52 -15.81 1.88 4.70
N LEU A 53 -15.78 0.93 5.65
CA LEU A 53 -14.55 0.24 6.05
C LEU A 53 -13.90 -0.49 4.89
N GLN A 54 -14.71 -1.10 4.02
CA GLN A 54 -14.22 -1.74 2.80
C GLN A 54 -13.56 -0.73 1.87
N ARG A 55 -14.21 0.40 1.56
CA ARG A 55 -13.63 1.45 0.69
C ARG A 55 -12.37 2.06 1.28
N ALA A 56 -12.38 2.38 2.57
CA ALA A 56 -11.23 2.99 3.24
C ALA A 56 -10.01 2.05 3.25
N LYS A 57 -10.20 0.77 3.62
CA LYS A 57 -9.12 -0.24 3.57
C LYS A 57 -8.63 -0.49 2.16
N TYR A 58 -9.55 -0.56 1.19
CA TYR A 58 -9.20 -0.74 -0.22
C TYR A 58 -8.35 0.42 -0.74
N GLY A 59 -8.70 1.67 -0.38
CA GLY A 59 -7.92 2.86 -0.70
C GLY A 59 -6.51 2.77 -0.15
N VAL A 60 -6.35 2.56 1.17
CA VAL A 60 -5.02 2.42 1.81
C VAL A 60 -4.20 1.31 1.14
N GLN A 61 -4.83 0.17 0.83
CA GLN A 61 -4.15 -0.95 0.20
C GLN A 61 -3.64 -0.60 -1.20
N ASN A 62 -4.48 -0.04 -2.06
CA ASN A 62 -4.16 0.08 -3.48
C ASN A 62 -3.45 1.39 -3.83
N GLN A 63 -3.82 2.50 -3.18
CA GLN A 63 -3.26 3.82 -3.49
C GLN A 63 -1.99 4.13 -2.69
N LEU A 64 -1.79 3.48 -1.54
CA LEU A 64 -0.67 3.77 -0.64
C LEU A 64 0.25 2.57 -0.41
N ARG A 65 -0.27 1.45 0.11
CA ARG A 65 0.56 0.29 0.47
C ARG A 65 1.26 -0.33 -0.73
N ASN A 66 0.51 -0.73 -1.74
CA ASN A 66 1.07 -1.46 -2.87
C ASN A 66 2.18 -0.65 -3.59
N PRO A 67 1.97 0.65 -3.90
CA PRO A 67 3.02 1.48 -4.51
C PRO A 67 4.27 1.62 -3.64
N LEU A 68 4.09 1.84 -2.32
CA LEU A 68 5.24 1.99 -1.41
C LEU A 68 5.99 0.69 -1.19
N VAL A 69 5.30 -0.45 -1.11
CA VAL A 69 5.94 -1.78 -1.02
C VAL A 69 6.73 -2.08 -2.29
N GLN A 70 6.17 -1.79 -3.46
CA GLN A 70 6.87 -1.96 -4.73
C GLN A 70 8.15 -1.11 -4.77
N LYS A 71 8.08 0.15 -4.33
CA LYS A 71 9.25 1.04 -4.27
C LYS A 71 10.26 0.58 -3.22
N ALA A 72 9.82 0.18 -2.03
CA ALA A 72 10.68 -0.34 -0.97
C ALA A 72 11.47 -1.58 -1.41
N GLY A 73 10.83 -2.47 -2.17
CA GLY A 73 11.51 -3.62 -2.75
C GLY A 73 12.68 -3.23 -3.66
N ASN A 74 12.61 -2.09 -4.34
CA ASN A 74 13.66 -1.66 -5.26
C ASN A 74 14.77 -0.82 -4.61
N LEU A 75 14.74 -0.61 -3.28
CA LEU A 75 15.77 0.16 -2.59
C LEU A 75 17.06 -0.64 -2.41
N PRO A 76 18.25 0.01 -2.47
CA PRO A 76 19.51 -0.64 -2.16
C PRO A 76 19.55 -1.02 -0.67
N LYS A 77 20.24 -2.11 -0.32
CA LYS A 77 20.33 -2.59 1.08
C LYS A 77 20.82 -1.55 2.08
N SER A 78 21.66 -0.61 1.64
CA SER A 78 22.18 0.48 2.47
C SER A 78 21.17 1.58 2.74
N ALA A 79 20.09 1.69 1.95
CA ALA A 79 19.04 2.66 2.20
C ALA A 79 18.38 2.37 3.56
N LYS A 80 18.04 3.43 4.26
CA LYS A 80 17.27 3.36 5.49
C LYS A 80 15.91 3.99 5.26
N LEU A 81 14.88 3.38 5.85
CA LEU A 81 13.55 3.99 5.87
C LEU A 81 13.49 4.94 7.07
N SER A 82 13.16 6.20 6.81
CA SER A 82 12.99 7.19 7.86
C SER A 82 11.76 6.90 8.72
N ASP A 83 11.96 6.56 9.99
CA ASP A 83 10.85 6.37 10.94
C ASP A 83 10.00 7.64 11.09
N ALA A 84 10.63 8.83 11.03
CA ALA A 84 9.90 10.09 11.08
C ALA A 84 8.97 10.24 9.87
N CYS A 85 9.46 9.89 8.66
CA CYS A 85 8.62 9.94 7.47
C CYS A 85 7.47 8.92 7.54
N LEU A 86 7.75 7.69 7.98
CA LEU A 86 6.70 6.66 8.11
C LEU A 86 5.65 7.06 9.15
N LYS A 87 6.03 7.70 10.26
CA LYS A 87 5.09 8.26 11.24
C LYS A 87 4.24 9.38 10.66
N GLN A 88 4.84 10.30 9.90
CA GLN A 88 4.12 11.37 9.23
C GLN A 88 3.11 10.82 8.21
N MET A 89 3.49 9.78 7.45
CA MET A 89 2.58 9.08 6.55
C MET A 89 1.38 8.52 7.30
N VAL A 90 1.60 7.82 8.42
CA VAL A 90 0.50 7.26 9.24
C VAL A 90 -0.44 8.36 9.74
N ALA A 91 0.09 9.47 10.26
CA ALA A 91 -0.73 10.59 10.72
C ALA A 91 -1.62 11.15 9.58
N ARG A 92 -1.04 11.34 8.39
CA ARG A 92 -1.79 11.85 7.23
C ARG A 92 -2.84 10.87 6.71
N VAL A 93 -2.60 9.55 6.81
CA VAL A 93 -3.66 8.57 6.52
C VAL A 93 -4.82 8.71 7.50
N THR A 94 -4.53 8.92 8.79
CA THR A 94 -5.57 9.16 9.80
C THR A 94 -6.39 10.41 9.48
N ASP A 95 -5.74 11.50 9.07
CA ASP A 95 -6.44 12.74 8.68
C ASP A 95 -7.33 12.55 7.43
N LEU A 96 -6.81 11.83 6.43
CA LEU A 96 -7.56 11.48 5.22
C LEU A 96 -8.75 10.57 5.53
N GLU A 97 -8.58 9.58 6.40
CA GLU A 97 -9.65 8.67 6.85
C GLU A 97 -10.74 9.43 7.62
N ALA A 98 -10.36 10.33 8.52
CA ALA A 98 -11.29 11.17 9.26
C ALA A 98 -12.11 12.07 8.31
N SER A 99 -11.45 12.70 7.34
CA SER A 99 -12.09 13.55 6.34
C SER A 99 -13.02 12.76 5.41
N PHE A 100 -12.63 11.56 5.02
CA PHE A 100 -13.44 10.66 4.21
C PHE A 100 -14.69 10.22 4.98
N TYR A 101 -14.54 9.82 6.23
CA TYR A 101 -15.67 9.45 7.09
C TYR A 101 -16.63 10.62 7.32
N ALA A 102 -16.12 11.83 7.56
CA ALA A 102 -16.94 13.03 7.73
C ALA A 102 -17.81 13.29 6.50
N SER A 103 -17.20 13.20 5.31
CA SER A 103 -17.88 13.40 4.01
C SER A 103 -18.93 12.32 3.73
N PHE A 104 -18.67 11.08 4.14
CA PHE A 104 -19.64 9.99 4.09
C PHE A 104 -20.79 10.14 5.11
N SER A 105 -20.56 10.85 6.22
CA SER A 105 -21.48 10.93 7.35
C SER A 105 -22.13 12.31 7.46
N TYR A 106 -21.72 13.10 8.45
CA TYR A 106 -22.39 14.34 8.86
C TYR A 106 -22.16 15.52 7.92
N ASN A 107 -21.17 15.46 7.02
CA ASN A 107 -20.96 16.48 5.97
C ASN A 107 -21.68 16.13 4.66
N CYS A 108 -22.45 15.04 4.62
CA CYS A 108 -23.31 14.77 3.49
C CYS A 108 -24.63 15.54 3.65
N HIS A 109 -24.82 16.58 2.85
CA HIS A 109 -25.97 17.49 2.95
C HIS A 109 -27.05 17.21 1.90
N ASP A 110 -26.69 16.64 0.75
CA ASP A 110 -27.60 16.43 -0.39
C ASP A 110 -28.27 15.04 -0.40
N HIS A 111 -27.83 14.14 0.48
CA HIS A 111 -28.34 12.77 0.61
C HIS A 111 -28.42 12.35 2.07
N ASP A 112 -29.10 11.24 2.36
CA ASP A 112 -29.13 10.65 3.69
C ASP A 112 -27.71 10.36 4.18
N GLN A 113 -27.43 10.70 5.44
CA GLN A 113 -26.14 10.40 6.05
C GLN A 113 -25.86 8.90 5.95
N TYR A 114 -24.60 8.57 5.62
CA TYR A 114 -24.17 7.20 5.40
C TYR A 114 -24.78 6.47 4.20
N SER A 115 -25.38 7.20 3.26
CA SER A 115 -25.83 6.63 1.98
C SER A 115 -24.65 6.28 1.08
N MET A 116 -24.91 5.45 0.08
CA MET A 116 -23.88 5.03 -0.88
C MET A 116 -23.46 6.19 -1.78
N GLU A 117 -24.38 7.10 -2.07
CA GLU A 117 -24.16 8.31 -2.85
C GLU A 117 -23.13 9.22 -2.16
N CYS A 118 -23.25 9.44 -0.86
CA CYS A 118 -22.24 10.19 -0.08
C CYS A 118 -20.87 9.49 -0.11
N LEU A 119 -20.86 8.15 0.01
CA LEU A 119 -19.64 7.36 0.02
C LEU A 119 -18.90 7.48 -1.32
N GLU A 120 -19.63 7.32 -2.42
CA GLU A 120 -19.11 7.40 -3.79
C GLU A 120 -18.67 8.81 -4.14
N ALA A 121 -19.37 9.85 -3.68
CA ALA A 121 -18.97 11.24 -3.88
C ALA A 121 -17.68 11.59 -3.09
N ALA A 122 -17.50 11.02 -1.90
CA ALA A 122 -16.35 11.30 -1.05
C ALA A 122 -15.08 10.52 -1.43
N GLU A 123 -15.24 9.34 -2.04
CA GLU A 123 -14.15 8.40 -2.33
C GLU A 123 -13.05 8.97 -3.25
N PRO A 124 -13.34 9.70 -4.35
CA PRO A 124 -12.29 10.21 -5.24
C PRO A 124 -11.25 11.07 -4.51
N LYS A 125 -11.71 12.02 -3.67
CA LYS A 125 -10.82 12.91 -2.91
C LYS A 125 -9.95 12.12 -1.92
N TYR A 126 -10.50 11.09 -1.30
CA TYR A 126 -9.76 10.21 -0.40
C TYR A 126 -8.68 9.42 -1.14
N LEU A 127 -9.02 8.81 -2.28
CA LEU A 127 -8.08 8.03 -3.09
C LEU A 127 -6.96 8.90 -3.67
N ASP A 128 -7.27 10.09 -4.17
CA ASP A 128 -6.27 11.04 -4.68
C ASP A 128 -5.34 11.54 -3.56
N GLY A 129 -5.88 11.78 -2.36
CA GLY A 129 -5.09 12.13 -1.19
C GLY A 129 -4.10 11.02 -0.80
N LEU A 130 -4.54 9.77 -0.80
CA LEU A 130 -3.67 8.62 -0.53
C LEU A 130 -2.59 8.42 -1.59
N LYS A 131 -2.94 8.60 -2.87
CA LYS A 131 -1.99 8.53 -3.98
C LYS A 131 -0.91 9.60 -3.85
N THR A 132 -1.32 10.84 -3.60
CA THR A 132 -0.39 11.97 -3.36
C THR A 132 0.54 11.67 -2.18
N LEU A 133 -0.02 11.16 -1.08
CA LEU A 133 0.76 10.77 0.09
C LEU A 133 1.77 9.66 -0.21
N ALA A 134 1.43 8.71 -1.09
CA ALA A 134 2.34 7.67 -1.54
C ALA A 134 3.53 8.25 -2.31
N ASP A 135 3.30 9.24 -3.17
CA ASP A 135 4.35 9.89 -3.94
C ASP A 135 5.30 10.71 -3.05
N GLU A 136 4.76 11.45 -2.08
CA GLU A 136 5.54 12.21 -1.10
C GLU A 136 6.34 11.27 -0.18
N THR A 137 5.72 10.21 0.33
CA THR A 137 6.41 9.20 1.15
C THR A 137 7.48 8.48 0.33
N ALA A 138 7.25 8.24 -0.96
CA ALA A 138 8.26 7.65 -1.81
C ALA A 138 9.51 8.54 -1.98
N GLN A 139 9.35 9.87 -1.96
CA GLN A 139 10.48 10.81 -2.05
C GLN A 139 11.37 10.71 -0.81
N CYS A 140 10.77 10.74 0.39
CA CYS A 140 11.53 10.67 1.64
C CYS A 140 12.27 9.32 1.83
N MET A 141 11.81 8.24 1.17
CA MET A 141 12.48 6.93 1.19
C MET A 141 13.77 6.90 0.35
N ARG A 142 13.97 7.88 -0.54
CA ARG A 142 15.16 7.98 -1.41
C ARG A 142 16.27 8.85 -0.82
N GLU A 143 15.95 9.75 0.11
CA GLU A 143 16.84 10.84 0.56
C GLU A 143 17.84 10.47 1.68
N GLN A 144 17.98 9.20 2.06
CA GLN A 144 18.92 8.80 3.14
C GLN A 144 20.27 8.25 2.64
N GLN A 145 20.82 8.82 1.56
CA GLN A 145 22.18 8.53 1.10
C GLN A 145 23.21 9.44 1.76
#